data_AF-A0A960PRK1-F1
#
_entry.id   AF-A0A960PRK1-F1
#
_cell.length_a   1.000
_cell.length_b   1.000
_cell.length_c   1.000
_cell.angle_alpha   90.00
_cell.angle_beta   90.00
_cell.angle_gamma   90.00
#
_symmetry.space_group_name_H-M   'P 1'
#
loop_
_entity.id
_entity.type
_entity.pdbx_description
1 polymer ?
#
loop_
_entity_poly.entity_id
_entity_poly.type
_entity_poly.pdbx_seq_one_letter_code
_entity_poly.pdbx_strand_id
1 'polypeptide(L)'
;MNKRNPTIRGEAGSAYIVVLLVLLLLTIFGLSLVLITHTERQIGANERDAGREFFAAESGVAVAIAWLQESNTQAHEVEVGRRVLGSGGNTVDIRDRVQTSQLVVVGSQDSNLGDVSSNNGQPQDRANFRFESTARRVSTSTSGPLAGRDVQLGQKRVELMVEMDPFDLRAENAYTGPLEYESEEAPTTLAPAN
;
A
#
# COMPACT_ATOMS: atom_id res chain seq x y z
N MET A 1 9.62 86.48 -27.28
CA MET A 1 8.93 85.99 -26.06
C MET A 1 9.26 84.50 -25.91
N ASN A 2 10.27 84.15 -25.10
CA ASN A 2 10.75 82.76 -24.97
C ASN A 2 10.21 82.12 -23.69
N LYS A 3 9.29 81.16 -23.83
CA LYS A 3 8.84 80.28 -22.74
C LYS A 3 9.96 79.28 -22.44
N ARG A 4 10.56 79.38 -21.25
CA ARG A 4 11.50 78.37 -20.75
C ARG A 4 10.69 77.20 -20.21
N ASN A 5 10.82 76.02 -20.81
CA ASN A 5 10.22 74.80 -20.26
C ASN A 5 10.94 74.42 -18.97
N PRO A 6 10.22 74.18 -17.86
CA PRO A 6 10.84 73.73 -16.62
C PRO A 6 11.43 72.34 -16.82
N THR A 7 12.69 72.18 -16.44
CA THR A 7 13.45 70.94 -16.57
C THR A 7 12.93 69.89 -15.58
N ILE A 8 12.39 68.80 -16.12
CA ILE A 8 11.94 67.57 -15.44
C ILE A 8 13.16 66.79 -14.89
N ARG A 9 13.94 67.39 -13.99
CA ARG A 9 15.15 66.76 -13.42
C ARG A 9 14.95 66.19 -12.02
N GLY A 10 13.79 66.43 -11.38
CA GLY A 10 13.48 65.95 -10.02
C GLY A 10 12.63 64.68 -9.94
N GLU A 11 11.88 64.32 -10.99
CA GLU A 11 10.89 63.23 -10.95
C GLU A 11 11.47 61.85 -11.30
N ALA A 12 12.64 61.78 -11.93
CA ALA A 12 13.25 60.52 -12.35
C ALA A 12 13.69 59.62 -11.18
N GLY A 13 14.06 60.22 -10.04
CA GLY A 13 14.52 59.48 -8.85
C GLY A 13 13.38 58.76 -8.12
N SER A 14 12.19 59.38 -8.04
CA SER A 14 11.03 58.76 -7.38
C SER A 14 10.48 57.60 -8.19
N ALA A 15 10.50 57.69 -9.53
CA ALA A 15 10.09 56.60 -10.41
C ALA A 15 10.90 55.32 -10.16
N TYR A 16 12.21 55.43 -9.93
CA TYR A 16 13.06 54.27 -9.64
C TYR A 16 12.70 53.59 -8.31
N ILE A 17 12.42 54.38 -7.27
CA ILE A 17 11.99 53.84 -5.96
C ILE A 17 10.67 53.10 -6.09
N VAL A 18 9.71 53.64 -6.85
CA VAL A 18 8.42 53.00 -7.09
C VAL A 18 8.61 51.66 -7.82
N VAL A 19 9.44 51.62 -8.85
CA VAL A 19 9.74 50.37 -9.58
C VAL A 19 10.38 49.33 -8.67
N LEU A 20 11.36 49.73 -7.85
CA LEU A 20 11.98 48.82 -6.88
C LEU A 20 10.96 48.28 -5.86
N LEU A 21 10.05 49.14 -5.39
CA LEU A 21 9.00 48.73 -4.44
C LEU A 21 8.03 47.75 -5.09
N VAL A 22 7.63 47.99 -6.35
CA VAL A 22 6.78 47.06 -7.11
C VAL A 22 7.49 45.73 -7.36
N LEU A 23 8.76 45.74 -7.76
CA LEU A 23 9.54 44.52 -7.96
C LEU A 23 9.69 43.73 -6.65
N LEU A 24 9.92 44.41 -5.53
CA LEU A 24 9.98 43.78 -4.20
C LEU A 24 8.66 43.09 -3.86
N LEU A 25 7.53 43.78 -4.05
CA LEU A 25 6.20 43.21 -3.79
C LEU A 25 5.91 42.01 -4.70
N LEU A 26 6.21 42.11 -6.00
CA LEU A 26 6.08 41.00 -6.94
C LEU A 26 6.95 39.80 -6.54
N THR A 27 8.15 40.05 -6.03
CA THR A 27 9.05 38.99 -5.55
C THR A 27 8.47 38.29 -4.31
N ILE A 28 7.94 39.04 -3.35
CA ILE A 28 7.31 38.48 -2.15
C ILE A 28 6.09 37.63 -2.54
N PHE A 29 5.25 38.11 -3.46
CA PHE A 29 4.10 37.35 -3.95
C PHE A 29 4.52 36.08 -4.71
N GLY A 30 5.51 36.18 -5.59
CA GLY A 30 6.06 35.01 -6.28
C GLY A 30 6.57 33.95 -5.30
N LEU A 31 7.33 34.37 -4.28
CA LEU A 31 7.86 33.44 -3.27
C LEU A 31 6.75 32.81 -2.42
N SER A 32 5.71 33.59 -2.09
CA SER A 32 4.54 33.11 -1.34
C SER A 32 3.79 32.02 -2.12
N LEU A 33 3.58 32.22 -3.42
CA LEU A 33 2.91 31.25 -4.28
C LEU A 33 3.72 29.96 -4.43
N VAL A 34 5.05 30.08 -4.56
CA VAL A 34 5.96 28.92 -4.63
C VAL A 34 5.89 28.10 -3.34
N LEU A 35 5.87 28.76 -2.19
CA LEU A 35 5.78 28.08 -0.89
C LEU A 35 4.46 27.30 -0.76
N ILE A 36 3.34 27.92 -1.10
CA ILE A 36 2.02 27.26 -1.09
C ILE A 36 2.02 26.04 -2.01
N THR A 37 2.48 26.22 -3.25
CA THR A 37 2.56 25.13 -4.23
C THR A 37 3.43 23.98 -3.73
N HIS A 38 4.54 24.29 -3.03
CA HIS A 38 5.41 23.28 -2.45
C HIS A 38 4.69 22.50 -1.34
N THR A 39 3.97 23.18 -0.45
CA THR A 39 3.20 22.52 0.62
C THR A 39 2.07 21.65 0.06
N GLU A 40 1.34 22.12 -0.96
CA GLU A 40 0.28 21.34 -1.61
C GLU A 40 0.82 20.08 -2.28
N ARG A 41 1.99 20.18 -2.94
CA ARG A 41 2.63 19.00 -3.52
C ARG A 41 3.03 17.97 -2.46
N GLN A 42 3.54 18.43 -1.31
CA GLN A 42 3.88 17.52 -0.22
C GLN A 42 2.63 16.84 0.37
N ILE A 43 1.55 17.59 0.59
CA ILE A 43 0.27 17.05 1.05
C ILE A 43 -0.27 16.03 0.06
N GLY A 44 -0.33 16.38 -1.23
CA GLY A 44 -0.84 15.48 -2.27
C GLY A 44 -0.01 14.21 -2.45
N ALA A 45 1.31 14.28 -2.26
CA ALA A 45 2.16 13.09 -2.25
C ALA A 45 1.82 12.16 -1.07
N ASN A 46 1.66 12.74 0.13
CA ASN A 46 1.31 11.98 1.34
C ASN A 46 -0.08 11.35 1.23
N GLU A 47 -1.10 12.09 0.76
CA GLU A 47 -2.46 11.56 0.57
C GLU A 47 -2.48 10.42 -0.44
N ARG A 48 -1.75 10.57 -1.56
CA ARG A 48 -1.64 9.51 -2.57
C ARG A 48 -1.00 8.24 -2.00
N ASP A 49 0.03 8.39 -1.18
CA ASP A 49 0.73 7.26 -0.60
C ASP A 49 -0.09 6.59 0.52
N ALA A 50 -0.77 7.36 1.36
CA ALA A 50 -1.73 6.82 2.32
C ALA A 50 -2.89 6.07 1.65
N GLY A 51 -3.40 6.57 0.51
CA GLY A 51 -4.42 5.90 -0.28
C GLY A 51 -3.96 4.55 -0.84
N ARG A 52 -2.69 4.47 -1.29
CA ARG A 52 -2.09 3.21 -1.75
C ARG A 52 -1.92 2.21 -0.63
N GLU A 53 -1.41 2.65 0.52
CA GLU A 53 -1.26 1.78 1.70
C GLU A 53 -2.63 1.26 2.17
N PHE A 54 -3.67 2.08 2.10
CA PHE A 54 -5.03 1.62 2.42
C PHE A 54 -5.55 0.57 1.46
N PHE A 55 -5.45 0.82 0.16
CA PHE A 55 -5.86 -0.14 -0.85
C PHE A 55 -5.06 -1.45 -0.76
N ALA A 56 -3.76 -1.37 -0.45
CA ALA A 56 -2.92 -2.54 -0.20
C ALA A 56 -3.37 -3.32 1.04
N ALA A 57 -3.72 -2.64 2.14
CA ALA A 57 -4.23 -3.30 3.34
C ALA A 57 -5.58 -3.99 3.08
N GLU A 58 -6.51 -3.33 2.39
CA GLU A 58 -7.82 -3.89 2.06
C GLU A 58 -7.73 -5.08 1.10
N SER A 59 -6.88 -5.00 0.08
CA SER A 59 -6.62 -6.15 -0.81
C SER A 59 -6.00 -7.32 -0.06
N GLY A 60 -5.16 -7.08 0.95
CA GLY A 60 -4.68 -8.12 1.86
C GLY A 60 -5.78 -8.87 2.61
N VAL A 61 -6.89 -8.19 2.96
CA VAL A 61 -8.08 -8.84 3.54
C VAL A 61 -8.77 -9.75 2.51
N ALA A 62 -8.96 -9.27 1.28
CA ALA A 62 -9.57 -10.07 0.22
C ALA A 62 -8.77 -11.34 -0.08
N VAL A 63 -7.44 -11.23 -0.13
CA VAL A 63 -6.54 -12.38 -0.31
C VAL A 63 -6.63 -13.35 0.87
N ALA A 64 -6.68 -12.83 2.11
CA ALA A 64 -6.84 -13.69 3.27
C ALA A 64 -8.16 -14.45 3.28
N ILE A 65 -9.27 -13.82 2.87
CA ILE A 65 -10.56 -14.51 2.70
C ILE A 65 -10.47 -15.59 1.62
N ALA A 66 -9.75 -15.34 0.52
CA ALA A 66 -9.52 -16.37 -0.49
C ALA A 66 -8.74 -17.57 0.08
N TRP A 67 -7.74 -17.35 0.91
CA TRP A 67 -7.01 -18.43 1.58
C TRP A 67 -7.84 -19.22 2.59
N LEU A 68 -8.85 -18.60 3.20
CA LEU A 68 -9.82 -19.33 4.04
C LEU A 68 -10.58 -20.40 3.26
N GLN A 69 -10.79 -20.19 1.97
CA GLN A 69 -11.42 -21.19 1.10
C GLN A 69 -10.48 -22.35 0.76
N GLU A 70 -9.17 -22.13 0.85
CA GLU A 70 -8.12 -23.14 0.60
C GLU A 70 -7.67 -23.84 1.91
N SER A 71 -8.33 -23.56 3.03
CA SER A 71 -7.93 -24.03 4.38
C SER A 71 -6.52 -23.62 4.82
N ASN A 72 -5.92 -22.60 4.19
CA ASN A 72 -4.60 -22.11 4.58
C ASN A 72 -4.73 -21.00 5.62
N THR A 73 -4.40 -21.31 6.88
CA THR A 73 -4.54 -20.39 8.03
C THR A 73 -3.27 -19.64 8.39
N GLN A 74 -2.20 -19.76 7.59
CA GLN A 74 -0.89 -19.18 7.91
C GLN A 74 -0.83 -17.66 7.66
N ALA A 75 0.04 -16.98 8.42
CA ALA A 75 0.38 -15.58 8.15
C ALA A 75 1.20 -15.47 6.85
N HIS A 76 0.87 -14.50 6.01
CA HIS A 76 1.58 -14.28 4.75
C HIS A 76 2.07 -12.83 4.65
N GLU A 77 3.19 -12.63 3.97
CA GLU A 77 3.69 -11.31 3.62
C GLU A 77 3.88 -11.24 2.09
N VAL A 78 3.27 -10.23 1.48
CA VAL A 78 3.33 -9.99 0.05
C VAL A 78 3.93 -8.60 -0.20
N GLU A 79 4.95 -8.54 -1.04
CA GLU A 79 5.49 -7.27 -1.54
C GLU A 79 4.62 -6.80 -2.72
N VAL A 80 3.98 -5.64 -2.56
CA VAL A 80 3.08 -5.07 -3.57
C VAL A 80 3.80 -4.06 -4.45
N GLY A 81 4.90 -3.48 -3.95
CA GLY A 81 5.66 -2.49 -4.70
C GLY A 81 7.07 -2.31 -4.18
N ARG A 82 7.98 -1.98 -5.08
CA ARG A 82 9.37 -1.67 -4.78
C ARG A 82 9.86 -0.50 -5.63
N ARG A 83 10.54 0.44 -5.00
CA ARG A 83 11.17 1.60 -5.65
C ARG A 83 12.57 1.78 -5.12
N VAL A 84 13.52 1.72 -6.02
CA VAL A 84 14.93 1.91 -5.71
C VAL A 84 15.32 3.31 -6.18
N LEU A 85 15.61 4.20 -5.24
CA LEU A 85 16.00 5.58 -5.49
C LEU A 85 17.49 5.74 -5.19
N GLY A 86 18.27 6.23 -6.16
CA GLY A 86 19.69 6.49 -5.91
C GLY A 86 20.53 6.47 -7.16
N SER A 87 21.73 7.07 -7.05
CA SER A 87 22.78 7.02 -8.05
C SER A 87 24.13 7.12 -7.34
N GLY A 88 25.13 6.35 -7.78
CA GLY A 88 26.48 6.43 -7.24
C GLY A 88 26.67 5.82 -5.84
N GLY A 89 26.10 4.65 -5.56
CA GLY A 89 26.36 3.85 -4.34
C GLY A 89 25.47 4.16 -3.13
N ASN A 90 24.80 5.32 -3.11
CA ASN A 90 23.76 5.64 -2.14
C ASN A 90 22.39 5.29 -2.71
N THR A 91 21.88 4.13 -2.32
CA THR A 91 20.59 3.63 -2.80
C THR A 91 19.63 3.49 -1.64
N VAL A 92 18.44 4.07 -1.78
CA VAL A 92 17.31 3.95 -0.86
C VAL A 92 16.27 3.06 -1.52
N ASP A 93 16.03 1.89 -0.92
CA ASP A 93 15.05 0.92 -1.38
C ASP A 93 13.76 1.08 -0.57
N ILE A 94 12.71 1.58 -1.21
CA ILE A 94 11.38 1.74 -0.62
C ILE A 94 10.52 0.56 -1.05
N ARG A 95 9.99 -0.19 -0.09
CA ARG A 95 9.14 -1.36 -0.32
C ARG A 95 7.78 -1.17 0.35
N ASP A 96 6.73 -1.48 -0.39
CA ASP A 96 5.35 -1.55 0.11
C ASP A 96 5.04 -3.04 0.34
N ARG A 97 4.80 -3.41 1.60
CA ARG A 97 4.53 -4.79 2.01
C ARG A 97 3.18 -4.90 2.69
N VAL A 98 2.46 -5.98 2.43
CA VAL A 98 1.20 -6.31 3.08
C VAL A 98 1.40 -7.60 3.84
N GLN A 99 1.21 -7.55 5.15
CA GLN A 99 1.31 -8.68 6.04
C GLN A 99 -0.08 -9.03 6.56
N THR A 100 -0.50 -10.26 6.33
CA THR A 100 -1.75 -10.82 6.82
C THR A 100 -1.47 -11.67 8.05
N SER A 101 -2.29 -11.54 9.09
CA SER A 101 -2.18 -12.39 10.28
C SER A 101 -2.75 -13.77 10.01
N GLN A 102 -2.35 -14.74 10.83
CA GLN A 102 -3.08 -16.00 10.91
C GLN A 102 -4.53 -15.75 11.33
N LEU A 103 -5.41 -16.65 10.93
CA LEU A 103 -6.81 -16.63 11.35
C LEU A 103 -6.92 -17.07 12.80
N VAL A 104 -7.62 -16.28 13.63
CA VAL A 104 -7.86 -16.63 15.03
C VAL A 104 -9.35 -16.74 15.29
N VAL A 105 -9.80 -17.88 15.82
CA VAL A 105 -11.18 -18.07 16.28
C VAL A 105 -11.34 -17.28 17.59
N VAL A 106 -12.26 -16.32 17.59
CA VAL A 106 -12.56 -15.48 18.77
C VAL A 106 -13.72 -16.05 19.58
N GLY A 107 -14.62 -16.78 18.94
CA GLY A 107 -15.71 -17.47 19.63
C GLY A 107 -16.50 -18.34 18.67
N SER A 108 -17.18 -19.34 19.23
CA SER A 108 -18.19 -20.13 18.54
C SER A 108 -19.55 -19.87 19.16
N GLN A 109 -20.59 -19.94 18.34
CA GLN A 109 -21.98 -19.95 18.78
C GLN A 109 -22.69 -21.14 18.15
N ASP A 110 -23.46 -21.86 18.95
CA ASP A 110 -24.31 -22.94 18.46
C ASP A 110 -25.29 -22.37 17.44
N SER A 111 -25.29 -22.89 16.21
CA SER A 111 -26.31 -22.48 15.25
C SER A 111 -27.62 -23.18 15.57
N ASN A 112 -28.70 -22.39 15.72
CA ASN A 112 -30.07 -22.93 15.79
C ASN A 112 -30.55 -23.56 14.46
N LEU A 113 -29.68 -23.65 13.44
CA LEU A 113 -29.97 -24.30 12.16
C LEU A 113 -29.67 -25.82 12.16
N GLY A 114 -29.11 -26.36 13.25
CA GLY A 114 -28.70 -27.77 13.34
C GLY A 114 -29.77 -28.82 13.06
N ASP A 115 -31.05 -28.48 13.27
CA ASP A 115 -32.18 -29.41 13.08
C ASP A 115 -32.67 -29.54 11.63
N VAL A 116 -32.31 -28.63 10.73
CA VAL A 116 -32.88 -28.60 9.36
C VAL A 116 -31.89 -29.05 8.28
N SER A 117 -30.58 -28.99 8.54
CA SER A 117 -29.55 -29.14 7.49
C SER A 117 -28.53 -30.27 7.72
N SER A 118 -28.47 -30.87 8.91
CA SER A 118 -27.47 -31.89 9.19
C SER A 118 -27.94 -33.28 8.77
N ASN A 119 -27.26 -33.89 7.80
CA ASN A 119 -27.46 -35.31 7.39
C ASN A 119 -27.10 -36.33 8.51
N ASN A 120 -26.83 -35.88 9.74
CA ASN A 120 -26.36 -36.73 10.84
C ASN A 120 -26.55 -36.15 12.26
N GLY A 121 -27.37 -35.10 12.45
CA GLY A 121 -27.69 -34.57 13.79
C GLY A 121 -26.51 -33.97 14.56
N GLN A 122 -25.42 -33.61 13.87
CA GLN A 122 -24.30 -32.90 14.49
C GLN A 122 -24.61 -31.41 14.50
N PRO A 123 -24.52 -30.73 15.65
CA PRO A 123 -24.65 -29.28 15.72
C PRO A 123 -23.57 -28.64 14.84
N GLN A 124 -24.01 -27.69 14.04
CA GLN A 124 -23.18 -26.92 13.13
C GLN A 124 -22.84 -25.63 13.87
N ASP A 125 -21.61 -25.49 14.38
CA ASP A 125 -21.22 -24.31 15.15
C ASP A 125 -20.80 -23.16 14.22
N ARG A 126 -21.36 -21.98 14.43
CA ARG A 126 -20.88 -20.76 13.78
C ARG A 126 -19.59 -20.32 14.46
N ALA A 127 -18.59 -19.98 13.67
CA ALA A 127 -17.32 -19.49 14.19
C ALA A 127 -17.12 -18.02 13.79
N ASN A 128 -16.72 -17.22 14.78
CA ASN A 128 -16.26 -15.86 14.59
C ASN A 128 -14.75 -15.87 14.43
N PHE A 129 -14.29 -15.40 13.28
CA PHE A 129 -12.88 -15.31 12.97
C PHE A 129 -12.42 -13.86 13.03
N ARG A 130 -11.26 -13.63 13.62
CA ARG A 130 -10.55 -12.35 13.60
C ARG A 130 -9.37 -12.47 12.66
N PHE A 131 -9.24 -11.47 11.81
CA PHE A 131 -8.17 -11.35 10.85
C PHE A 131 -7.62 -9.92 10.85
N GLU A 132 -6.31 -9.80 10.66
CA GLU A 132 -5.61 -8.53 10.57
C GLU A 132 -4.80 -8.48 9.27
N SER A 133 -4.94 -7.39 8.52
CA SER A 133 -4.07 -7.04 7.40
C SER A 133 -3.33 -5.76 7.74
N THR A 134 -2.01 -5.80 7.68
CA THR A 134 -1.13 -4.66 7.91
C THR A 134 -0.38 -4.35 6.62
N ALA A 135 -0.69 -3.21 6.01
CA ALA A 135 0.16 -2.63 4.98
C ALA A 135 1.23 -1.74 5.63
N ARG A 136 2.49 -1.91 5.24
CA ARG A 136 3.61 -1.09 5.71
C ARG A 136 4.46 -0.65 4.54
N ARG A 137 4.94 0.58 4.63
CA ARG A 137 5.99 1.09 3.77
C ARG A 137 7.29 1.14 4.56
N VAL A 138 8.30 0.46 4.05
CA VAL A 138 9.64 0.41 4.66
C VAL A 138 10.67 0.98 3.69
N SER A 139 11.67 1.65 4.23
CA SER A 139 12.80 2.20 3.50
C SER A 139 14.08 1.60 4.04
N THR A 140 14.88 1.01 3.17
CA THR A 140 16.21 0.49 3.50
C THR A 140 17.24 1.34 2.78
N SER A 141 18.13 2.01 3.51
CA SER A 141 19.28 2.70 2.89
C SER A 141 20.43 1.72 2.70
N THR A 142 21.22 1.88 1.63
CA THR A 142 22.45 1.12 1.40
C THR A 142 23.66 1.80 2.03
N SER A 143 23.50 3.03 2.52
CA SER A 143 24.58 3.82 3.10
C SER A 143 24.13 4.73 4.23
N GLY A 144 25.10 5.25 4.98
CA GLY A 144 24.86 6.07 6.16
C GLY A 144 24.59 5.24 7.42
N PRO A 145 24.26 5.91 8.54
CA PRO A 145 24.13 5.26 9.85
C PRO A 145 22.93 4.30 9.96
N LEU A 146 22.03 4.32 8.98
CA LEU A 146 20.87 3.42 8.89
C LEU A 146 21.01 2.39 7.75
N ALA A 147 22.22 2.19 7.25
CA ALA A 147 22.48 1.23 6.17
C ALA A 147 22.04 -0.18 6.56
N GLY A 148 21.28 -0.84 5.68
CA GLY A 148 20.75 -2.19 5.87
C GLY A 148 19.61 -2.29 6.89
N ARG A 149 19.15 -1.17 7.49
CA ARG A 149 18.04 -1.16 8.44
C ARG A 149 16.75 -0.72 7.76
N ASP A 150 15.70 -1.51 7.94
CA ASP A 150 14.36 -1.14 7.50
C ASP A 150 13.82 -0.04 8.43
N VAL A 151 13.52 1.11 7.85
CA VAL A 151 12.89 2.26 8.50
C VAL A 151 11.45 2.33 8.02
N GLN A 152 10.50 2.20 8.94
CA GLN A 152 9.09 2.30 8.63
C GLN A 152 8.73 3.76 8.33
N LEU A 153 8.21 4.01 7.13
CA LEU A 153 7.75 5.33 6.68
C LEU A 153 6.25 5.52 6.93
N GLY A 154 5.49 4.43 6.87
CA GLY A 154 4.03 4.42 7.00
C GLY A 154 3.54 3.01 7.35
N GLN A 155 2.42 2.95 8.05
CA GLN A 155 1.71 1.70 8.29
C GLN A 155 0.23 1.96 8.44
N LYS A 156 -0.57 1.06 7.87
CA LYS A 156 -1.99 0.96 8.11
C LYS A 156 -2.34 -0.47 8.47
N ARG A 157 -3.10 -0.63 9.55
CA ARG A 157 -3.64 -1.90 10.03
C ARG A 157 -5.15 -1.87 9.86
N VAL A 158 -5.68 -2.89 9.21
CA VAL A 158 -7.11 -3.16 9.08
C VAL A 158 -7.37 -4.45 9.83
N GLU A 159 -8.37 -4.41 10.70
CA GLU A 159 -8.80 -5.57 11.46
C GLU A 159 -10.25 -5.84 11.15
N LEU A 160 -10.55 -7.09 10.82
CA LEU A 160 -11.88 -7.53 10.48
C LEU A 160 -12.26 -8.72 11.35
N MET A 161 -13.53 -8.74 11.76
CA MET A 161 -14.17 -9.92 12.31
C MET A 161 -15.18 -10.41 11.28
N VAL A 162 -15.08 -11.68 10.92
CA VAL A 162 -16.00 -12.33 9.97
C VAL A 162 -16.68 -13.48 10.71
N GLU A 163 -18.00 -13.46 10.71
CA GLU A 163 -18.81 -14.61 11.07
C GLU A 163 -18.95 -15.47 9.81
N MET A 164 -18.59 -16.76 9.92
CA MET A 164 -18.80 -17.71 8.84
C MET A 164 -19.75 -18.80 9.32
N ASP A 165 -20.74 -19.11 8.48
CA ASP A 165 -21.56 -20.29 8.68
C ASP A 165 -20.68 -21.55 8.54
N PRO A 166 -20.99 -22.61 9.29
CA PRO A 166 -20.17 -23.81 9.33
C PRO A 166 -20.07 -24.45 7.95
N PHE A 167 -18.83 -24.61 7.49
CA PHE A 167 -18.45 -25.48 6.39
C PHE A 167 -17.61 -26.63 6.94
N ASP A 168 -17.71 -27.81 6.32
CA ASP A 168 -17.08 -29.01 6.85
C ASP A 168 -15.56 -28.96 6.69
N LEU A 169 -14.87 -28.45 7.72
CA LEU A 169 -13.40 -28.43 7.79
C LEU A 169 -12.79 -29.85 7.87
N ARG A 170 -13.59 -30.91 7.98
CA ARG A 170 -13.08 -32.30 8.01
C ARG A 170 -12.49 -32.79 6.70
N ALA A 171 -12.66 -32.06 5.59
CA ALA A 171 -11.93 -32.35 4.36
C ALA A 171 -10.40 -32.16 4.50
N GLU A 172 -9.92 -31.45 5.54
CA GLU A 172 -8.49 -31.20 5.77
C GLU A 172 -7.71 -32.43 6.26
N ASN A 173 -8.37 -33.46 6.81
CA ASN A 173 -7.70 -34.73 7.17
C ASN A 173 -7.85 -35.82 6.10
N ALA A 174 -8.50 -35.54 4.96
CA ALA A 174 -8.74 -36.53 3.91
C ALA A 174 -7.67 -36.58 2.81
N TYR A 175 -6.69 -35.67 2.81
CA TYR A 175 -5.61 -35.66 1.81
C TYR A 175 -4.21 -35.76 2.44
N THR A 176 -3.86 -36.98 2.87
CA THR A 176 -2.49 -37.43 3.18
C THR A 176 -1.94 -38.36 2.10
N GLY A 177 -2.49 -38.29 0.88
CA GLY A 177 -1.92 -38.96 -0.28
C GLY A 177 -0.78 -38.11 -0.87
N PRO A 178 0.35 -38.69 -1.31
CA PRO A 178 1.32 -37.96 -2.12
C PRO A 178 0.61 -37.43 -3.36
N LEU A 179 0.86 -36.17 -3.72
CA LEU A 179 0.49 -35.63 -5.02
C LEU A 179 1.23 -36.46 -6.08
N GLU A 180 0.55 -37.46 -6.63
CA GLU A 180 0.95 -38.05 -7.90
C GLU A 180 0.84 -36.94 -8.94
N TYR A 181 1.96 -36.30 -9.22
CA TYR A 181 2.15 -35.57 -10.46
C TYR A 181 2.06 -36.62 -11.56
N GLU A 182 0.88 -36.76 -12.16
CA GLU A 182 0.73 -37.43 -13.44
C GLU A 182 1.57 -36.63 -14.44
N SER A 183 2.81 -37.08 -14.64
CA SER A 183 3.72 -36.52 -15.61
C SER A 183 3.10 -36.77 -16.97
N GLU A 184 2.53 -35.70 -17.55
CA GLU A 184 2.14 -35.65 -18.95
C GLU A 184 3.35 -36.08 -19.79
N GLU A 185 3.31 -37.31 -20.31
CA GLU A 185 4.37 -37.83 -21.18
C GLU A 185 4.52 -36.89 -22.38
N ALA A 186 5.70 -36.29 -22.50
CA ALA A 186 6.08 -35.52 -23.67
C ALA A 186 5.91 -36.40 -24.93
N PRO A 187 5.30 -35.90 -26.01
CA PRO A 187 5.16 -36.67 -27.24
C PRO A 187 6.55 -36.99 -27.80
N THR A 188 6.89 -38.28 -27.78
CA THR A 188 8.12 -38.82 -28.38
C THR A 188 8.19 -38.43 -29.85
N THR A 189 9.24 -37.70 -30.18
CA THR A 189 9.64 -37.33 -31.53
C THR A 189 9.96 -38.57 -32.35
N LEU A 190 9.33 -38.66 -33.52
CA LEU A 190 9.58 -39.67 -34.53
C LEU A 190 11.04 -39.63 -35.01
N ALA A 191 11.69 -40.78 -35.02
CA ALA A 191 13.02 -40.98 -35.58
C ALA A 191 13.04 -40.74 -37.10
N PRO A 192 14.17 -40.28 -37.68
CA PRO A 192 14.30 -40.13 -39.13
C PRO A 192 14.41 -41.50 -39.80
N ALA A 193 13.56 -41.75 -40.79
CA ALA A 193 13.74 -42.85 -41.74
C ALA A 193 14.91 -42.53 -42.68
N ASN A 194 15.83 -43.49 -42.82
CA ASN A 194 16.82 -43.55 -43.90
C ASN A 194 16.15 -43.77 -45.27
#